data_AF-A0A3C1ZTW9-F1
#
_entry.id   AF-A0A3C1ZTW9-F1
#
_cell.length_a   1.000
_cell.length_b   1.000
_cell.length_c   1.000
_cell.angle_alpha   90.00
_cell.angle_beta   90.00
_cell.angle_gamma   90.00
#
_symmetry.space_group_name_H-M   'P 1'
#
loop_
_entity.id
_entity.type
_entity.pdbx_description
1 polymer ?
#
loop_
_entity_poly.entity_id
_entity_poly.type
_entity_poly.pdbx_seq_one_letter_code
_entity_poly.pdbx_strand_id
1 'polypeptide(L)'
;MGVLPYSRMTSVRGTGEADQDSEVVTLHKDHFREMICDCHELTTALVHEMSSRIREYTKNAQLDDKMMSLGKLSAGLAHELNNPSAAVVRSSKELARHLEQQPERFKKVLKIKMSDAQIDAMTEVLFEKLEQGLVRLSTLDRMDVEEALVDWLYDQEVEEPEDVADNLIDYGFTVEDLEKIASQTPKEHMPGMVQWISQMLTTEKLVGEIEDASSRISNLVLSIKSYTH
;
A
#
# COMPACT_ATOMS: atom_id res chain seq x y z
N MET A 1 25.28 42.38 -0.48
CA MET A 1 26.57 41.82 0.02
C MET A 1 27.62 41.90 -1.07
N GLY A 2 28.83 42.36 -0.74
CA GLY A 2 29.96 42.49 -1.68
C GLY A 2 30.99 41.34 -1.57
N VAL A 3 32.01 41.38 -2.43
CA VAL A 3 33.15 40.46 -2.39
C VAL A 3 33.99 40.69 -1.13
N LEU A 4 34.48 39.61 -0.52
CA LEU A 4 35.39 39.65 0.63
C LEU A 4 36.82 39.29 0.19
N PRO A 5 37.86 39.73 0.94
CA PRO A 5 39.24 39.31 0.69
C PRO A 5 39.36 37.79 0.57
N TYR A 6 40.14 37.31 -0.40
CA TYR A 6 40.37 35.89 -0.70
C TYR A 6 39.14 35.09 -1.16
N SER A 7 37.98 35.73 -1.32
CA SER A 7 36.77 35.09 -1.86
C SER A 7 36.92 34.77 -3.35
N ARG A 8 36.32 33.65 -3.78
CA ARG A 8 36.21 33.26 -5.21
C ARG A 8 35.00 33.88 -5.91
N MET A 9 34.26 34.75 -5.24
CA MET A 9 33.02 35.33 -5.79
C MET A 9 33.34 36.33 -6.90
N THR A 10 32.80 36.09 -8.11
CA THR A 10 33.01 36.95 -9.29
C THR A 10 31.80 37.83 -9.61
N SER A 11 30.60 37.47 -9.14
CA SER A 11 29.35 38.20 -9.32
C SER A 11 28.46 38.06 -8.09
N VAL A 12 27.78 39.13 -7.70
CA VAL A 12 26.74 39.08 -6.65
C VAL A 12 25.49 38.42 -7.24
N ARG A 13 24.94 37.40 -6.57
CA ARG A 13 23.76 36.64 -7.04
C ARG A 13 22.44 37.04 -6.36
N GLY A 14 22.37 38.20 -5.70
CA GLY A 14 21.17 38.68 -5.03
C GLY A 14 21.15 40.19 -4.87
N THR A 15 19.96 40.75 -4.69
CA THR A 15 19.73 42.16 -4.38
C THR A 15 19.57 42.34 -2.87
N GLY A 16 19.92 43.51 -2.36
CA GLY A 16 19.65 43.90 -0.98
C GLY A 16 18.88 45.22 -0.99
N GLU A 17 17.85 45.32 -0.16
CA GLU A 17 17.08 46.52 0.06
C GLU A 17 17.23 46.94 1.54
N ALA A 18 17.20 48.23 1.80
CA ALA A 18 17.23 48.74 3.16
C ALA A 18 15.82 48.68 3.74
N ASP A 19 15.64 47.87 4.79
CA ASP A 19 14.35 47.72 5.49
C ASP A 19 14.03 48.94 6.39
N GLN A 20 15.05 49.75 6.70
CA GLN A 20 14.98 50.94 7.54
C GLN A 20 16.07 51.95 7.12
N ASP A 21 15.95 53.21 7.57
CA ASP A 21 16.97 54.25 7.36
C ASP A 21 18.35 53.74 7.78
N SER A 22 19.29 53.66 6.84
CA SER A 22 20.57 52.97 7.00
C SER A 22 21.72 53.73 6.34
N GLU A 23 22.88 53.69 6.97
CA GLU A 23 24.15 54.16 6.39
C GLU A 23 25.04 52.97 6.06
N VAL A 24 25.68 53.00 4.88
CA VAL A 24 26.52 51.91 4.38
C VAL A 24 27.90 52.43 4.04
N VAL A 25 28.93 51.79 4.60
CA VAL A 25 30.33 52.02 4.22
C VAL A 25 30.71 51.01 3.13
N THR A 26 31.32 51.49 2.06
CA THR A 26 31.74 50.66 0.92
C THR A 26 33.24 50.80 0.67
N LEU A 27 33.88 49.68 0.29
CA LEU A 27 35.28 49.63 -0.09
C LEU A 27 35.39 48.95 -1.45
N HIS A 28 36.00 49.63 -2.43
CA HIS A 28 36.22 49.04 -3.74
C HIS A 28 37.27 47.92 -3.66
N LYS A 29 37.04 46.81 -4.38
CA LYS A 29 37.91 45.61 -4.36
C LYS A 29 39.38 45.89 -4.69
N ASP A 30 39.64 46.95 -5.45
CA ASP A 30 41.00 47.33 -5.86
C ASP A 30 41.87 47.75 -4.66
N HIS A 31 41.25 48.18 -3.55
CA HIS A 31 41.94 48.54 -2.32
C HIS A 31 42.19 47.34 -1.38
N PHE A 32 41.72 46.12 -1.73
CA PHE A 32 41.89 44.97 -0.85
C PHE A 32 43.36 44.62 -0.62
N ARG A 33 44.21 44.78 -1.64
CA ARG A 33 45.64 44.49 -1.51
C ARG A 33 46.31 45.41 -0.49
N GLU A 34 46.03 46.71 -0.57
CA GLU A 34 46.54 47.71 0.37
C GLU A 34 45.99 47.45 1.77
N MET A 35 44.68 47.23 1.91
CA MET A 35 44.05 46.90 3.18
C MET A 35 44.65 45.65 3.85
N ILE A 36 44.96 44.61 3.08
CA ILE A 36 45.60 43.39 3.62
C ILE A 36 46.99 43.71 4.19
N CYS A 37 47.76 44.57 3.52
CA CYS A 37 49.09 44.97 3.97
C CYS A 37 49.05 45.92 5.17
N ASP A 38 48.11 46.87 5.17
CA ASP A 38 48.16 48.03 6.07
C ASP A 38 47.14 47.94 7.22
N CYS A 39 46.14 47.06 7.12
CA CYS A 39 45.03 46.93 8.07
C CYS A 39 44.73 45.45 8.39
N HIS A 40 45.60 44.85 9.19
CA HIS A 40 45.51 43.43 9.56
C HIS A 40 44.27 43.08 10.40
N GLU A 41 43.83 43.98 11.27
CA GLU A 41 42.64 43.78 12.13
C GLU A 41 41.36 43.66 11.30
N LEU A 42 41.16 44.59 10.35
CA LEU A 42 40.02 44.56 9.44
C LEU A 42 40.05 43.32 8.53
N THR A 43 41.24 42.96 8.02
CA THR A 43 41.42 41.74 7.23
C THR A 43 41.02 40.49 8.01
N THR A 44 41.43 40.39 9.27
CA THR A 44 41.09 39.26 10.15
C THR A 44 39.58 39.19 10.39
N ALA A 45 38.94 40.32 10.69
CA ALA A 45 37.49 40.40 10.87
C ALA A 45 36.72 39.95 9.62
N LEU A 46 37.12 40.40 8.43
CA LEU A 46 36.48 40.02 7.17
C LEU A 46 36.68 38.53 6.82
N VAL A 47 37.83 37.94 7.17
CA VAL A 47 38.07 36.50 6.99
C VAL A 47 37.25 35.65 7.95
N HIS A 48 37.11 36.08 9.21
CA HIS A 48 36.20 35.43 10.17
C HIS A 48 34.75 35.49 9.69
N GLU A 49 34.31 36.65 9.19
CA GLU A 49 32.98 36.83 8.62
C GLU A 49 32.76 35.92 7.40
N MET A 50 33.72 35.84 6.48
CA MET A 50 33.67 34.90 5.36
C MET A 50 33.53 33.45 5.83
N SER A 51 34.31 33.06 6.85
CA SER A 51 34.28 31.70 7.41
C SER A 51 32.93 31.38 8.05
N SER A 52 32.35 32.34 8.76
CA SER A 52 31.00 32.21 9.32
C SER A 52 29.94 32.08 8.23
N ARG A 53 30.00 32.91 7.17
CA ARG A 53 29.08 32.81 6.02
C ARG A 53 29.15 31.46 5.32
N ILE A 54 30.36 30.91 5.12
CA ILE A 54 30.51 29.59 4.50
C ILE A 54 29.85 28.51 5.36
N ARG A 55 30.07 28.54 6.68
CA ARG A 55 29.43 27.59 7.61
C ARG A 55 27.91 27.71 7.58
N GLU A 56 27.40 28.93 7.63
CA GLU A 56 25.95 29.19 7.62
C GLU A 56 25.31 28.75 6.31
N TYR A 57 25.92 29.07 5.16
CA TYR A 57 25.43 28.65 3.85
C TYR A 57 25.44 27.13 3.70
N THR A 58 26.51 26.47 4.16
CA THR A 58 26.60 25.00 4.13
C THR A 58 25.52 24.36 5.01
N LYS A 59 25.28 24.93 6.20
CA LYS A 59 24.23 24.46 7.10
C LYS A 59 22.84 24.63 6.49
N ASN A 60 22.55 25.79 5.90
CA ASN A 60 21.27 26.06 5.26
C ASN A 60 21.04 25.14 4.05
N ALA A 61 22.05 24.98 3.18
CA ALA A 61 21.97 24.04 2.07
C ALA A 61 21.72 22.59 2.53
N GLN A 62 22.36 22.15 3.62
CA GLN A 62 22.10 20.83 4.21
C GLN A 62 20.68 20.70 4.79
N LEU A 63 20.14 21.77 5.37
CA LEU A 63 18.76 21.78 5.86
C LEU A 63 17.77 21.75 4.70
N ASP A 64 18.01 22.51 3.63
CA ASP A 64 17.18 22.54 2.43
C ASP A 64 17.16 21.16 1.75
N ASP A 65 18.33 20.52 1.59
CA ASP A 65 18.43 19.15 1.06
C ASP A 65 17.67 18.14 1.92
N LYS A 66 17.77 18.25 3.25
CA LYS A 66 17.02 17.40 4.19
C LYS A 66 15.52 17.63 4.07
N MET A 67 15.07 18.89 4.01
CA MET A 67 13.65 19.24 3.87
C MET A 67 13.09 18.76 2.54
N MET A 68 13.84 18.90 1.45
CA MET A 68 13.44 18.39 0.14
C MET A 68 13.35 16.87 0.13
N SER A 69 14.31 16.17 0.75
CA SER A 69 14.28 14.71 0.92
C SER A 69 13.07 14.26 1.75
N LEU A 70 12.82 14.92 2.88
CA LEU A 70 11.64 14.70 3.73
C LEU A 70 10.34 14.92 2.96
N GLY A 71 10.21 16.02 2.21
CA GLY A 71 9.01 16.30 1.42
C GLY A 71 8.71 15.22 0.39
N LYS A 72 9.74 14.72 -0.31
CA LYS A 72 9.60 13.58 -1.24
C LYS A 72 9.19 12.30 -0.53
N LEU A 73 9.81 11.99 0.61
CA LEU A 73 9.49 10.81 1.41
C LEU A 73 8.06 10.89 1.95
N SER A 74 7.64 12.03 2.52
CA SER A 74 6.28 12.23 3.03
C SER A 74 5.22 12.09 1.95
N ALA A 75 5.47 12.62 0.74
CA ALA A 75 4.54 12.48 -0.38
C ALA A 75 4.43 11.02 -0.86
N GLY A 76 5.56 10.33 -1.02
CA GLY A 76 5.57 8.91 -1.39
C GLY A 76 4.89 8.04 -0.33
N LEU A 77 5.15 8.31 0.95
CA LEU A 77 4.58 7.59 2.06
C LEU A 77 3.07 7.78 2.19
N ALA A 78 2.57 9.01 2.00
CA ALA A 78 1.13 9.27 2.00
C ALA A 78 0.45 8.47 0.90
N HIS A 79 1.07 8.37 -0.29
CA HIS A 79 0.56 7.54 -1.38
C HIS A 79 0.57 6.05 -1.02
N GLU A 80 1.69 5.54 -0.50
CA GLU A 80 1.83 4.14 -0.10
C GLU A 80 0.89 3.75 1.04
N LEU A 81 0.52 4.67 1.93
CA LEU A 81 -0.45 4.44 3.01
C LEU A 81 -1.89 4.53 2.51
N ASN A 82 -2.20 5.48 1.64
CA ASN A 82 -3.55 5.64 1.09
C ASN A 82 -4.02 4.41 0.32
N ASN A 83 -3.11 3.72 -0.37
CA ASN A 83 -3.47 2.54 -1.17
C ASN A 83 -4.08 1.39 -0.33
N PRO A 84 -3.40 0.82 0.68
CA PRO A 84 -3.99 -0.21 1.53
C PRO A 84 -5.16 0.32 2.36
N SER A 85 -5.16 1.59 2.81
CA SER A 85 -6.33 2.15 3.51
C SER A 85 -7.58 2.18 2.61
N ALA A 86 -7.43 2.55 1.34
CA ALA A 86 -8.51 2.48 0.36
C ALA A 86 -8.95 1.05 0.10
N ALA A 87 -8.02 0.08 0.08
CA ALA A 87 -8.35 -1.34 -0.04
C ALA A 87 -9.20 -1.83 1.13
N VAL A 88 -8.78 -1.57 2.39
CA VAL A 88 -9.58 -1.92 3.59
C VAL A 88 -11.00 -1.37 3.51
N VAL A 89 -11.15 -0.08 3.17
CA VAL A 89 -12.48 0.56 3.07
C VAL A 89 -13.33 -0.08 1.97
N ARG A 90 -12.74 -0.42 0.83
CA ARG A 90 -13.45 -1.09 -0.27
C ARG A 90 -13.89 -2.50 0.14
N SER A 91 -12.97 -3.35 0.57
CA SER A 91 -13.26 -4.74 0.94
C SER A 91 -14.23 -4.82 2.13
N SER A 92 -14.16 -3.88 3.08
CA SER A 92 -15.14 -3.79 4.18
C SER A 92 -16.55 -3.47 3.71
N LYS A 93 -16.70 -2.55 2.75
CA LYS A 93 -18.01 -2.21 2.17
C LYS A 93 -18.57 -3.36 1.35
N GLU A 94 -17.70 -4.05 0.62
CA GLU A 94 -18.09 -5.22 -0.16
C GLU A 94 -18.51 -6.38 0.74
N LEU A 95 -17.79 -6.62 1.83
CA LEU A 95 -18.18 -7.58 2.85
C LEU A 95 -19.53 -7.24 3.47
N ALA A 96 -19.79 -5.98 3.81
CA ALA A 96 -21.08 -5.56 4.33
C ALA A 96 -22.22 -5.86 3.32
N ARG A 97 -22.05 -5.49 2.05
CA ARG A 97 -23.01 -5.78 0.97
C ARG A 97 -23.23 -7.28 0.77
N HIS A 98 -22.15 -8.06 0.84
CA HIS A 98 -22.19 -9.52 0.73
C HIS A 98 -23.03 -10.15 1.85
N LEU A 99 -22.80 -9.70 3.09
CA LEU A 99 -23.52 -10.19 4.27
C LEU A 99 -25.00 -9.78 4.29
N GLU A 100 -25.37 -8.62 3.73
CA GLU A 100 -26.77 -8.21 3.59
C GLU A 100 -27.61 -9.19 2.75
N GLN A 101 -26.98 -9.92 1.81
CA GLN A 101 -27.64 -10.90 0.95
C GLN A 101 -27.74 -12.30 1.58
N GLN A 102 -27.07 -12.56 2.70
CA GLN A 102 -27.03 -13.88 3.34
C GLN A 102 -28.39 -14.39 3.85
N PRO A 103 -29.30 -13.58 4.45
CA PRO A 103 -30.51 -14.13 5.07
C PRO A 103 -31.42 -14.91 4.10
N GLU A 104 -31.59 -14.44 2.86
CA GLU A 104 -32.40 -15.15 1.85
C GLU A 104 -31.70 -16.42 1.34
N ARG A 105 -30.38 -16.39 1.22
CA ARG A 105 -29.58 -17.56 0.82
C ARG A 105 -29.55 -18.61 1.92
N PHE A 106 -29.39 -18.20 3.17
CA PHE A 106 -29.44 -19.08 4.34
C PHE A 106 -30.77 -19.81 4.48
N LYS A 107 -31.91 -19.14 4.17
CA LYS A 107 -33.22 -19.81 4.11
C LYS A 107 -33.28 -20.95 3.09
N LYS A 108 -32.57 -20.86 1.95
CA LYS A 108 -32.50 -21.94 0.96
C LYS A 108 -31.72 -23.13 1.53
N VAL A 109 -30.60 -22.87 2.20
CA VAL A 109 -29.76 -23.90 2.84
C VAL A 109 -30.50 -24.62 3.97
N LEU A 110 -31.27 -23.89 4.80
CA LEU A 110 -32.07 -24.50 5.89
C LEU A 110 -33.14 -25.49 5.42
N LYS A 111 -33.51 -25.45 4.13
CA LYS A 111 -34.48 -26.41 3.54
C LYS A 111 -33.81 -27.71 3.09
N ILE A 112 -32.49 -27.74 3.02
CA ILE A 112 -31.72 -28.91 2.60
C ILE A 112 -31.79 -29.95 3.73
N LYS A 113 -32.35 -31.12 3.43
CA LYS A 113 -32.41 -32.23 4.38
C LYS A 113 -31.17 -33.09 4.24
N MET A 114 -30.27 -32.97 5.20
CA MET A 114 -29.06 -33.80 5.34
C MET A 114 -28.98 -34.33 6.76
N SER A 115 -28.40 -35.52 6.91
CA SER A 115 -28.00 -36.06 8.22
C SER A 115 -26.75 -35.35 8.72
N ASP A 116 -26.52 -35.37 10.03
CA ASP A 116 -25.32 -34.77 10.64
C ASP A 116 -24.03 -35.30 9.99
N ALA A 117 -23.93 -36.60 9.74
CA ALA A 117 -22.77 -37.20 9.08
C ALA A 117 -22.53 -36.68 7.65
N GLN A 118 -23.59 -36.36 6.90
CA GLN A 118 -23.46 -35.78 5.56
C GLN A 118 -23.02 -34.31 5.63
N ILE A 119 -23.50 -33.58 6.64
CA ILE A 119 -23.08 -32.19 6.89
C ILE A 119 -21.60 -32.17 7.25
N ASP A 120 -21.18 -33.02 8.20
CA ASP A 120 -19.79 -33.12 8.65
C ASP A 120 -18.85 -33.41 7.46
N ALA A 121 -19.15 -34.45 6.67
CA ALA A 121 -18.34 -34.84 5.51
C ALA A 121 -18.24 -33.73 4.44
N MET A 122 -19.32 -32.97 4.21
CA MET A 122 -19.29 -31.84 3.28
C MET A 122 -18.47 -30.67 3.85
N THR A 123 -18.65 -30.35 5.14
CA THR A 123 -17.90 -29.27 5.79
C THR A 123 -16.42 -29.57 5.95
N GLU A 124 -16.04 -30.85 6.08
CA GLU A 124 -14.64 -31.27 6.11
C GLU A 124 -13.90 -30.84 4.84
N VAL A 125 -14.49 -31.09 3.65
CA VAL A 125 -13.93 -30.63 2.38
C VAL A 125 -13.82 -29.11 2.33
N LEU A 126 -14.85 -28.39 2.78
CA LEU A 126 -14.82 -26.92 2.81
C LEU A 126 -13.72 -26.39 3.73
N PHE A 127 -13.61 -26.91 4.95
CA PHE A 127 -12.62 -26.45 5.92
C PHE A 127 -11.20 -26.81 5.51
N GLU A 128 -10.97 -27.98 4.92
CA GLU A 128 -9.66 -28.31 4.32
C GLU A 128 -9.22 -27.27 3.28
N LYS A 129 -10.15 -26.81 2.42
CA LYS A 129 -9.86 -25.79 1.40
C LYS A 129 -9.67 -24.40 2.00
N LEU A 130 -10.47 -24.03 3.00
CA LEU A 130 -10.29 -22.76 3.72
C LEU A 130 -8.95 -22.71 4.47
N GLU A 131 -8.54 -23.81 5.12
CA GLU A 131 -7.26 -23.91 5.83
C GLU A 131 -6.05 -23.88 4.87
N GLN A 132 -6.19 -24.42 3.66
CA GLN A 132 -5.18 -24.28 2.60
C GLN A 132 -5.02 -22.82 2.14
N GLY A 133 -6.12 -22.06 2.17
CA GLY A 133 -6.16 -20.66 1.77
C GLY A 133 -6.08 -20.47 0.25
N LEU A 134 -5.74 -19.25 -0.17
CA LEU A 134 -5.68 -18.90 -1.59
C LEU A 134 -4.53 -19.62 -2.31
N VAL A 135 -4.85 -20.26 -3.43
CA VAL A 135 -3.90 -21.01 -4.26
C VAL A 135 -3.55 -20.20 -5.51
N ARG A 136 -2.28 -20.26 -5.92
CA ARG A 136 -1.80 -19.62 -7.16
C ARG A 136 -1.47 -20.67 -8.21
N LEU A 137 -2.37 -20.84 -9.17
CA LEU A 137 -2.15 -21.67 -10.35
C LEU A 137 -1.41 -20.92 -11.45
N SER A 138 -0.77 -21.66 -12.36
CA SER A 138 -0.30 -21.08 -13.62
C SER A 138 -1.51 -20.74 -14.50
N THR A 139 -1.32 -19.85 -15.48
CA THR A 139 -2.42 -19.46 -16.38
C THR A 139 -2.99 -20.66 -17.14
N LEU A 140 -2.14 -21.60 -17.56
CA LEU A 140 -2.58 -22.79 -18.28
C LEU A 140 -3.36 -23.73 -17.36
N ASP A 141 -2.82 -24.04 -16.18
CA ASP A 141 -3.49 -24.91 -15.21
C ASP A 141 -4.82 -24.31 -14.74
N ARG A 142 -4.90 -22.97 -14.60
CA ARG A 142 -6.14 -22.28 -14.24
C ARG A 142 -7.21 -22.51 -15.30
N MET A 143 -6.88 -22.36 -16.59
CA MET A 143 -7.83 -22.55 -17.70
C MET A 143 -8.35 -23.99 -17.75
N ASP A 144 -7.46 -24.98 -17.59
CA ASP A 144 -7.85 -26.39 -17.63
C ASP A 144 -8.79 -26.76 -16.47
N VAL A 145 -8.53 -26.25 -15.26
CA VAL A 145 -9.39 -26.46 -14.09
C VAL A 145 -10.71 -25.70 -14.23
N GLU A 146 -10.67 -24.47 -14.77
CA GLU A 146 -11.85 -23.64 -15.00
C GLU A 146 -12.84 -24.31 -15.96
N GLU A 147 -12.37 -24.79 -17.11
CA GLU A 147 -13.21 -25.50 -18.08
C GLU A 147 -13.91 -26.70 -17.43
N ALA A 148 -13.14 -27.55 -16.72
CA ALA A 148 -13.68 -28.73 -16.06
C ALA A 148 -14.71 -28.40 -14.95
N LEU A 149 -14.46 -27.35 -14.16
CA LEU A 149 -15.39 -26.93 -13.11
C LEU A 149 -16.66 -26.30 -13.69
N VAL A 150 -16.54 -25.43 -14.71
CA VAL A 150 -17.70 -24.80 -15.35
C VAL A 150 -18.61 -25.85 -15.96
N ASP A 151 -18.06 -26.83 -16.67
CA ASP A 151 -18.83 -27.94 -17.24
C ASP A 151 -19.58 -28.72 -16.15
N TRP A 152 -18.89 -29.06 -15.06
CA TRP A 152 -19.50 -29.77 -13.94
C TRP A 152 -20.62 -28.96 -13.27
N LEU A 153 -20.41 -27.66 -13.06
CA LEU A 153 -21.38 -26.76 -12.44
C LEU A 153 -22.62 -26.57 -13.32
N TYR A 154 -22.43 -26.52 -14.63
CA TYR A 154 -23.51 -26.47 -15.61
C TYR A 154 -24.38 -27.73 -15.54
N ASP A 155 -23.77 -28.91 -15.47
CA ASP A 155 -24.46 -30.20 -15.33
C ASP A 155 -25.26 -30.32 -14.01
N GLN A 156 -24.83 -29.60 -12.97
CA GLN A 156 -25.55 -29.52 -11.70
C GLN A 156 -26.62 -28.43 -11.65
N GLU A 157 -26.87 -27.68 -12.74
CA GLU A 157 -27.83 -26.56 -12.81
C GLU A 157 -27.49 -25.41 -11.85
N VAL A 158 -26.19 -25.14 -11.63
CA VAL A 158 -25.73 -24.00 -10.84
C VAL A 158 -25.91 -22.70 -11.64
N GLU A 159 -26.45 -21.67 -11.00
CA GLU A 159 -26.55 -20.31 -11.56
C GLU A 159 -25.17 -19.63 -11.55
N GLU A 160 -24.85 -18.92 -12.63
CA GLU A 160 -23.55 -18.24 -12.82
C GLU A 160 -22.34 -19.18 -12.61
N PRO A 161 -22.27 -20.31 -13.36
CA PRO A 161 -21.25 -21.33 -13.14
C PRO A 161 -19.83 -20.81 -13.34
N GLU A 162 -19.62 -19.84 -14.23
CA GLU A 162 -18.32 -19.20 -14.46
C GLU A 162 -17.83 -18.43 -13.23
N ASP A 163 -18.67 -17.57 -12.65
CA ASP A 163 -18.32 -16.77 -11.46
C ASP A 163 -18.09 -17.68 -10.23
N VAL A 164 -18.87 -18.76 -10.13
CA VAL A 164 -18.72 -19.77 -9.07
C VAL A 164 -17.41 -20.55 -9.24
N ALA A 165 -17.09 -20.99 -10.46
CA ALA A 165 -15.84 -21.68 -10.77
C ALA A 165 -14.64 -20.81 -10.41
N ASP A 166 -14.64 -19.54 -10.79
CA ASP A 166 -13.56 -18.60 -10.51
C ASP A 166 -13.22 -18.52 -9.01
N ASN A 167 -14.25 -18.49 -8.17
CA ASN A 167 -14.11 -18.44 -6.72
C ASN A 167 -13.64 -19.78 -6.13
N LEU A 168 -14.11 -20.90 -6.67
CA LEU A 168 -13.69 -22.25 -6.27
C LEU A 168 -12.20 -22.48 -6.60
N ILE A 169 -11.75 -22.03 -7.78
CA ILE A 169 -10.36 -22.16 -8.22
C ILE A 169 -9.40 -21.39 -7.32
N ASP A 170 -9.80 -20.20 -6.87
CA ASP A 170 -8.98 -19.38 -5.96
C ASP A 170 -8.64 -20.13 -4.66
N TYR A 171 -9.45 -21.11 -4.25
CA TYR A 171 -9.22 -22.00 -3.10
C TYR A 171 -8.78 -23.42 -3.50
N GLY A 172 -8.43 -23.63 -4.77
CA GLY A 172 -7.92 -24.90 -5.27
C GLY A 172 -8.95 -26.03 -5.27
N PHE A 173 -10.24 -25.74 -5.37
CA PHE A 173 -11.25 -26.77 -5.58
C PHE A 173 -11.05 -27.47 -6.93
N THR A 174 -11.36 -28.77 -6.94
CA THR A 174 -11.33 -29.62 -8.13
C THR A 174 -12.69 -30.26 -8.35
N VAL A 175 -12.92 -30.85 -9.52
CA VAL A 175 -14.15 -31.60 -9.79
C VAL A 175 -14.30 -32.75 -8.80
N GLU A 176 -13.20 -33.41 -8.43
CA GLU A 176 -13.19 -34.50 -7.44
C GLU A 176 -13.68 -34.03 -6.06
N ASP A 177 -13.36 -32.80 -5.66
CA ASP A 177 -13.86 -32.24 -4.40
C ASP A 177 -15.37 -31.95 -4.47
N LEU A 178 -15.84 -31.44 -5.61
CA LEU A 178 -17.27 -31.23 -5.84
C LEU A 178 -18.06 -32.55 -5.93
N GLU A 179 -17.47 -33.61 -6.49
CA GLU A 179 -18.05 -34.96 -6.50
C GLU A 179 -18.18 -35.55 -5.09
N LYS A 180 -17.18 -35.34 -4.22
CA LYS A 180 -17.28 -35.72 -2.80
C LYS A 180 -18.46 -35.00 -2.14
N ILE A 181 -18.61 -33.70 -2.36
CA ILE A 181 -19.72 -32.91 -1.81
C ILE A 181 -21.06 -33.39 -2.38
N ALA A 182 -21.13 -33.65 -3.69
CA ALA A 182 -22.32 -34.15 -4.36
C ALA A 182 -22.75 -35.53 -3.86
N SER A 183 -21.80 -36.39 -3.49
CA SER A 183 -22.11 -37.71 -2.90
C SER A 183 -22.86 -37.62 -1.57
N GLN A 184 -22.72 -36.50 -0.84
CA GLN A 184 -23.38 -36.25 0.44
C GLN A 184 -24.66 -35.41 0.29
N THR A 185 -24.84 -34.73 -0.84
CA THR A 185 -25.89 -33.72 -1.04
C THR A 185 -26.97 -34.25 -1.97
N PRO A 186 -28.27 -34.18 -1.59
CA PRO A 186 -29.35 -34.51 -2.52
C PRO A 186 -29.27 -33.67 -3.79
N LYS A 187 -29.43 -34.30 -4.97
CA LYS A 187 -29.24 -33.63 -6.28
C LYS A 187 -30.04 -32.33 -6.43
N GLU A 188 -31.27 -32.32 -5.93
CA GLU A 188 -32.17 -31.14 -5.94
C GLU A 188 -31.67 -29.94 -5.12
N HIS A 189 -30.66 -30.15 -4.28
CA HIS A 189 -30.07 -29.13 -3.41
C HIS A 189 -28.63 -28.78 -3.79
N MET A 190 -28.05 -29.45 -4.79
CA MET A 190 -26.67 -29.23 -5.20
C MET A 190 -26.39 -27.77 -5.63
N PRO A 191 -27.25 -27.11 -6.44
CA PRO A 191 -27.05 -25.69 -6.76
C PRO A 191 -26.94 -24.80 -5.53
N GLY A 192 -27.84 -25.01 -4.55
CA GLY A 192 -27.87 -24.24 -3.32
C GLY A 192 -26.65 -24.49 -2.43
N MET A 193 -26.15 -25.74 -2.42
CA MET A 193 -24.96 -26.11 -1.66
C MET A 193 -23.69 -25.47 -2.23
N VAL A 194 -23.49 -25.56 -3.54
CA VAL A 194 -22.33 -24.94 -4.19
C VAL A 194 -22.37 -23.43 -4.06
N GLN A 195 -23.53 -22.80 -4.27
CA GLN A 195 -23.67 -21.37 -4.04
C GLN A 195 -23.28 -21.00 -2.62
N TRP A 196 -23.72 -21.76 -1.61
CA TRP A 196 -23.37 -21.53 -0.21
C TRP A 196 -21.86 -21.66 0.04
N ILE A 197 -21.20 -22.69 -0.51
CA ILE A 197 -19.75 -22.86 -0.46
C ILE A 197 -19.07 -21.62 -1.04
N SER A 198 -19.42 -21.22 -2.26
CA SER A 198 -18.88 -20.03 -2.91
C SER A 198 -19.08 -18.78 -2.04
N GLN A 199 -20.22 -18.61 -1.37
CA GLN A 199 -20.42 -17.49 -0.43
C GLN A 199 -19.46 -17.50 0.75
N MET A 200 -19.16 -18.69 1.30
CA MET A 200 -18.18 -18.83 2.38
C MET A 200 -16.79 -18.44 1.90
N LEU A 201 -16.39 -18.90 0.71
CA LEU A 201 -15.11 -18.55 0.09
C LEU A 201 -14.99 -17.04 -0.18
N THR A 202 -16.05 -16.40 -0.70
CA THR A 202 -16.06 -14.94 -0.89
C THR A 202 -15.91 -14.20 0.44
N THR A 203 -16.55 -14.69 1.50
CA THR A 203 -16.46 -14.09 2.84
C THR A 203 -15.02 -14.17 3.33
N GLU A 204 -14.40 -15.34 3.24
CA GLU A 204 -13.02 -15.56 3.65
C GLU A 204 -12.04 -14.69 2.87
N LYS A 205 -12.22 -14.59 1.54
CA LYS A 205 -11.39 -13.77 0.66
C LYS A 205 -11.43 -12.30 1.06
N LEU A 206 -12.62 -11.75 1.30
CA LEU A 206 -12.80 -10.35 1.72
C LEU A 206 -12.20 -10.07 3.10
N VAL A 207 -12.30 -11.02 4.03
CA VAL A 207 -11.66 -10.93 5.34
C VAL A 207 -10.13 -10.92 5.19
N GLY A 208 -9.59 -11.83 4.38
CA GLY A 208 -8.16 -11.89 4.07
C GLY A 208 -7.63 -10.61 3.43
N GLU A 209 -8.34 -10.01 2.48
CA GLU A 209 -7.96 -8.73 1.87
C GLU A 209 -7.88 -7.59 2.90
N ILE A 210 -8.81 -7.54 3.85
CA ILE A 210 -8.82 -6.56 4.93
C ILE A 210 -7.62 -6.78 5.85
N GLU A 211 -7.33 -8.03 6.21
CA GLU A 211 -6.19 -8.39 7.06
C GLU A 211 -4.86 -8.03 6.40
N ASP A 212 -4.67 -8.40 5.13
CA ASP A 212 -3.48 -8.11 4.36
C ASP A 212 -3.24 -6.61 4.24
N ALA A 213 -4.28 -5.86 3.86
CA ALA A 213 -4.17 -4.40 3.73
C ALA A 213 -3.89 -3.73 5.09
N SER A 214 -4.51 -4.21 6.18
CA SER A 214 -4.27 -3.72 7.53
C SER A 214 -2.85 -4.02 8.01
N SER A 215 -2.34 -5.22 7.73
CA SER A 215 -0.97 -5.63 8.03
C SER A 215 0.05 -4.79 7.28
N ARG A 216 -0.21 -4.46 6.00
CA ARG A 216 0.61 -3.55 5.22
C ARG A 216 0.65 -2.14 5.83
N ILE A 217 -0.48 -1.61 6.30
CA ILE A 217 -0.52 -0.32 7.01
C ILE A 217 0.35 -0.39 8.27
N SER A 218 0.21 -1.44 9.07
CA SER A 218 0.98 -1.63 10.31
C SER A 218 2.49 -1.67 10.03
N ASN A 219 2.92 -2.47 9.05
CA ASN A 219 4.31 -2.59 8.64
C ASN A 219 4.89 -1.27 8.13
N LEU A 220 4.10 -0.51 7.36
CA LEU A 220 4.50 0.81 6.88
C LEU A 220 4.68 1.81 8.03
N VAL A 221 3.75 1.82 8.99
CA VAL A 221 3.84 2.65 10.22
C VAL A 221 5.07 2.30 11.07
N LEU A 222 5.34 1.00 11.26
CA LEU A 222 6.53 0.53 11.98
C LEU A 222 7.82 0.95 11.28
N SER A 223 7.86 0.82 9.96
CA SER A 223 9.03 1.23 9.14
C SER A 223 9.32 2.71 9.31
N ILE A 224 8.30 3.59 9.28
CA ILE A 224 8.50 5.04 9.51
C ILE A 224 9.07 5.32 10.89
N LYS A 225 8.54 4.68 11.93
CA LYS A 225 9.02 4.87 13.31
C LYS A 225 10.51 4.53 13.44
N SER A 226 11.00 3.49 12.75
CA SER A 226 12.43 3.14 12.74
C SER A 226 13.32 4.15 12.01
N TYR A 227 12.79 4.94 11.07
CA TYR A 227 13.54 5.99 10.37
C TYR A 227 13.56 7.33 11.12
N THR A 228 12.62 7.54 12.05
CA THR A 228 12.46 8.82 12.77
C THR A 228 13.16 8.80 14.14
N HIS A 229 13.60 7.64 14.60
CA HIS A 229 14.42 7.43 15.80
C HIS A 229 15.88 7.14 15.41
#